data_AF-A0A1I2HJT0-F1
#
_entry.id   AF-A0A1I2HJT0-F1
#
_cell.length_a   1.000
_cell.length_b   1.000
_cell.length_c   1.000
_cell.angle_alpha   90.00
_cell.angle_beta   90.00
_cell.angle_gamma   90.00
#
_symmetry.space_group_name_H-M   'P 1'
#
loop_
_entity.id
_entity.type
_entity.pdbx_description
1 polymer ?
#
loop_
_entity_poly.entity_id
_entity_poly.type
_entity_poly.pdbx_seq_one_letter_code
_entity_poly.pdbx_strand_id
1 'polypeptide(L)'
;MTTTGATNGSTSTATSTAASTTAGPRQGAPFLRLHPDDDVAVALRALAPGQDLDGLELTVRDAVPRGHKLAVRDLPAGATVRKYGQVIGVTDRPVRRGEHLHAHNLRIGTLGRDEVGDDVVARLPELPAGLRLTFDGYRRPDGGAATRNYIGVLSSVNCSATVARLVADQVTRSGVLADHPNVDGVVALTHPTGCGMTPDGDGMEMLRRTLSGYAAHPNFAAVIVVGLGCEVNTVAELTDRFARDGVGAAETLTIQAAGGTRAAVREGVERIRDLLPTVNAFRRAPLPVSELVLGLQCGGSDGFSGITANPALGVASDLLVAAGGTSVLGETPEIYGAEHLLARRAVTPEVAERLYARIRWWEQYTAANNASMDNNPSPGNKAGGLTTILEKSLGAAAKGGQAPLAGVFEYAERVGIPGFVFMDTPGYDPVSVTGMVAGGANVLCFTTGRGSVFGCKPVPCLKLSTNTDLYEQMTDDMDLDCGGIVDGSVTVEEVGRRIYDAVLDTASGRQTASELLGFGDNEFAPWQLGAVM
;
A
#
# COMPACT_ATOMS: atom_id res chain seq x y z
N MET A 1 -17.57 59.25 40.89
CA MET A 1 -17.37 58.37 39.70
C MET A 1 -16.33 57.33 40.06
N THR A 2 -16.77 56.20 40.62
CA THR A 2 -15.93 55.02 40.90
C THR A 2 -16.89 53.85 41.05
N THR A 3 -17.14 53.15 39.95
CA THR A 3 -17.96 51.94 39.88
C THR A 3 -17.07 50.71 40.06
N THR A 4 -17.42 49.94 41.08
CA THR A 4 -16.89 48.63 41.46
C THR A 4 -17.37 47.54 40.49
N GLY A 5 -16.44 46.78 39.92
CA GLY A 5 -16.70 45.56 39.15
C GLY A 5 -16.83 44.35 40.07
N ALA A 6 -17.91 43.60 39.92
CA ALA A 6 -18.13 42.30 40.54
C ALA A 6 -17.84 41.19 39.52
N THR A 7 -17.00 40.26 39.94
CA THR A 7 -16.61 39.03 39.25
C THR A 7 -17.70 37.97 39.39
N ASN A 8 -18.07 37.30 38.29
CA ASN A 8 -18.78 36.03 38.32
C ASN A 8 -17.96 35.00 37.54
N GLY A 9 -17.53 33.95 38.24
CA GLY A 9 -16.87 32.80 37.66
C GLY A 9 -17.87 31.87 36.96
N SER A 10 -17.46 31.27 35.85
CA SER A 10 -18.08 30.06 35.33
C SER A 10 -17.07 28.90 35.43
N THR A 11 -17.51 27.85 36.09
CA THR A 11 -16.84 26.57 36.23
C THR A 11 -16.99 25.78 34.94
N SER A 12 -15.89 25.66 34.19
CA SER A 12 -15.75 24.71 33.08
C SER A 12 -15.64 23.29 33.65
N THR A 13 -16.64 22.46 33.36
CA THR A 13 -16.62 21.03 33.65
C THR A 13 -15.95 20.33 32.48
N ALA A 14 -14.68 19.94 32.69
CA ALA A 14 -13.95 19.09 31.76
C ALA A 14 -14.52 17.67 31.79
N THR A 15 -15.29 17.30 30.77
CA THR A 15 -15.63 15.90 30.49
C THR A 15 -14.39 15.19 29.95
N SER A 16 -13.77 14.38 30.81
CA SER A 16 -12.77 13.39 30.46
C SER A 16 -13.38 12.32 29.56
N THR A 17 -12.99 12.28 28.29
CA THR A 17 -13.25 11.17 27.39
C THR A 17 -12.23 10.07 27.66
N ALA A 18 -12.66 9.06 28.42
CA ALA A 18 -11.92 7.82 28.59
C ALA A 18 -11.78 7.11 27.24
N ALA A 19 -10.58 6.59 26.97
CA ALA A 19 -10.32 5.74 25.81
C ALA A 19 -11.29 4.55 25.80
N SER A 20 -12.12 4.47 24.76
CA SER A 20 -13.02 3.36 24.51
C SER A 20 -12.19 2.14 24.11
N THR A 21 -11.97 1.22 25.05
CA THR A 21 -11.51 -0.14 24.76
C THR A 21 -12.66 -0.88 24.08
N THR A 22 -12.63 -0.98 22.77
CA THR A 22 -13.52 -1.86 22.00
C THR A 22 -13.24 -3.31 22.42
N ALA A 23 -14.22 -3.95 23.07
CA ALA A 23 -14.14 -5.38 23.37
C ALA A 23 -14.02 -6.15 22.06
N GLY A 24 -12.94 -6.94 21.89
CA GLY A 24 -12.75 -7.81 20.74
C GLY A 24 -13.88 -8.84 20.58
N PRO A 25 -14.02 -9.46 19.40
CA PRO A 25 -15.01 -10.51 19.18
C PRO A 25 -14.86 -11.62 20.23
N ARG A 26 -15.99 -12.06 20.82
CA ARG A 26 -16.00 -13.27 21.64
C ARG A 26 -15.80 -14.49 20.74
N GLN A 27 -15.03 -15.46 21.22
CA GLN A 27 -14.73 -16.67 20.46
C GLN A 27 -16.02 -17.36 19.97
N GLY A 28 -16.09 -17.62 18.66
CA GLY A 28 -17.25 -18.23 18.01
C GLY A 28 -18.45 -17.31 17.75
N ALA A 29 -18.32 -15.99 17.94
CA ALA A 29 -19.41 -15.04 17.65
C ALA A 29 -19.84 -15.11 16.16
N PRO A 30 -21.15 -15.16 15.85
CA PRO A 30 -21.63 -15.19 14.47
C PRO A 30 -21.53 -13.84 13.74
N PHE A 31 -21.32 -12.75 14.46
CA PHE A 31 -21.26 -11.39 13.94
C PHE A 31 -20.28 -10.52 14.76
N LEU A 32 -19.89 -9.39 14.18
CA LEU A 32 -19.14 -8.34 14.85
C LEU A 32 -19.80 -6.98 14.60
N ARG A 33 -20.02 -6.22 15.68
CA ARG A 33 -20.41 -4.80 15.63
C ARG A 33 -19.22 -3.97 16.09
N LEU A 34 -18.73 -3.08 15.23
CA LEU A 34 -17.42 -2.43 15.42
C LEU A 34 -17.51 -1.23 16.35
N HIS A 35 -18.62 -0.49 16.29
CA HIS A 35 -18.90 0.66 17.14
C HIS A 35 -20.31 0.59 17.76
N PRO A 36 -20.52 1.08 19.00
CA PRO A 36 -21.84 1.15 19.63
C PRO A 36 -22.89 1.95 18.84
N ASP A 37 -22.45 2.88 17.99
CA ASP A 37 -23.31 3.69 17.11
C ASP A 37 -23.49 3.10 15.70
N ASP A 38 -22.92 1.92 15.43
CA ASP A 38 -23.05 1.29 14.11
C ASP A 38 -24.48 0.85 13.86
N ASP A 39 -24.97 1.13 12.65
CA ASP A 39 -26.29 0.70 12.18
C ASP A 39 -26.28 -0.72 11.61
N VAL A 40 -25.09 -1.31 11.54
CA VAL A 40 -24.84 -2.63 10.96
C VAL A 40 -23.96 -3.49 11.86
N ALA A 41 -24.07 -4.80 11.67
CA ALA A 41 -23.07 -5.77 12.12
C ALA A 41 -22.51 -6.50 10.89
N VAL A 42 -21.29 -7.02 10.99
CA VAL A 42 -20.64 -7.85 9.96
C VAL A 42 -20.81 -9.31 10.32
N ALA A 43 -21.25 -10.13 9.36
CA ALA A 43 -21.39 -11.57 9.53
C ALA A 43 -20.01 -12.24 9.48
N LEU A 44 -19.62 -12.97 10.53
CA LEU A 44 -18.32 -13.66 10.61
C LEU A 44 -18.35 -15.05 9.94
N ARG A 45 -19.56 -15.55 9.70
CA ARG A 45 -19.89 -16.76 8.95
C ARG A 45 -21.19 -16.51 8.16
N ALA A 46 -21.54 -17.42 7.24
CA ALA A 46 -22.84 -17.34 6.58
C ALA A 46 -23.98 -17.46 7.60
N LEU A 47 -24.96 -16.56 7.51
CA LEU A 47 -26.14 -16.54 8.37
C LEU A 47 -27.38 -16.93 7.57
N ALA A 48 -28.23 -17.78 8.14
CA ALA A 48 -29.45 -18.24 7.50
C ALA A 48 -30.67 -17.40 7.92
N PRO A 49 -31.68 -17.23 7.04
CA PRO A 49 -32.98 -16.68 7.44
C PRO A 49 -33.56 -17.44 8.64
N GLY A 50 -34.14 -16.71 9.58
CA GLY A 50 -34.72 -17.27 10.81
C GLY A 50 -33.72 -17.61 11.91
N GLN A 51 -32.42 -17.40 11.69
CA GLN A 51 -31.41 -17.57 12.74
C GLN A 51 -31.49 -16.43 13.76
N ASP A 52 -31.57 -16.77 15.04
CA ASP A 52 -31.51 -15.79 16.13
C ASP A 52 -30.05 -15.44 16.48
N LEU A 53 -29.82 -14.15 16.73
CA LEU A 53 -28.54 -13.58 17.14
C LEU A 53 -28.70 -12.94 18.52
N ASP A 54 -28.59 -13.74 19.58
CA ASP A 54 -28.87 -13.33 20.97
C ASP A 54 -28.10 -12.07 21.41
N GLY A 55 -26.85 -11.89 20.97
CA GLY A 55 -26.05 -10.71 21.31
C GLY A 55 -26.47 -9.40 20.61
N LEU A 56 -27.38 -9.47 19.64
CA LEU A 56 -28.02 -8.32 19.00
C LEU A 56 -29.53 -8.29 19.22
N GLU A 57 -30.09 -9.27 19.96
CA GLU A 57 -31.53 -9.45 20.19
C GLU A 57 -32.37 -9.36 18.90
N LEU A 58 -31.88 -9.98 17.81
CA LEU A 58 -32.54 -9.94 16.50
C LEU A 58 -32.56 -11.30 15.80
N THR A 59 -33.53 -11.47 14.91
CA THR A 59 -33.63 -12.61 14.00
C THR A 59 -33.22 -12.18 12.59
N VAL A 60 -32.35 -12.97 11.97
CA VAL A 60 -31.88 -12.77 10.59
C VAL A 60 -33.05 -12.95 9.61
N ARG A 61 -33.23 -12.01 8.68
CA ARG A 61 -34.34 -12.02 7.71
C ARG A 61 -33.98 -12.65 6.38
N ASP A 62 -32.77 -12.41 5.91
CA ASP A 62 -32.27 -12.91 4.63
C ASP A 62 -31.03 -13.77 4.82
N ALA A 63 -30.64 -14.53 3.79
CA ALA A 63 -29.33 -15.13 3.79
C ALA A 63 -28.27 -14.01 3.75
N VAL A 64 -27.37 -13.98 4.74
CA VAL A 64 -26.27 -13.02 4.81
C VAL A 64 -24.97 -13.78 4.61
N PRO A 65 -24.25 -13.58 3.49
CA PRO A 65 -22.97 -14.22 3.28
C PRO A 65 -21.94 -13.80 4.33
N ARG A 66 -20.91 -14.65 4.51
CA ARG A 66 -19.74 -14.31 5.34
C ARG A 66 -19.10 -13.01 4.83
N GLY A 67 -18.72 -12.10 5.74
CA GLY A 67 -18.14 -10.79 5.44
C GLY A 67 -19.16 -9.71 5.05
N HIS A 68 -20.42 -10.08 4.80
CA HIS A 68 -21.49 -9.13 4.49
C HIS A 68 -22.11 -8.53 5.76
N LYS A 69 -23.00 -7.55 5.59
CA LYS A 69 -23.60 -6.79 6.69
C LYS A 69 -25.07 -7.11 6.86
N LEU A 70 -25.56 -7.00 8.08
CA LEU A 70 -26.99 -6.96 8.39
C LEU A 70 -27.34 -5.73 9.21
N ALA A 71 -28.55 -5.21 9.04
CA ALA A 71 -29.04 -4.05 9.79
C ALA A 71 -29.36 -4.43 11.24
N VAL A 72 -28.84 -3.68 12.23
CA VAL A 72 -29.12 -3.94 13.65
C VAL A 72 -30.39 -3.26 14.16
N ARG A 73 -30.97 -2.37 13.35
CA ARG A 73 -32.24 -1.66 13.59
C ARG A 73 -32.98 -1.40 12.27
N ASP A 74 -34.23 -0.97 12.35
CA ASP A 74 -34.97 -0.51 11.17
C ASP A 74 -34.37 0.80 10.63
N LEU A 75 -34.23 0.88 9.31
CA LEU A 75 -33.69 2.01 8.57
C LEU A 75 -34.71 2.46 7.51
N PRO A 76 -35.31 3.67 7.62
CA PRO A 76 -36.22 4.17 6.60
C PRO A 76 -35.46 4.50 5.30
N ALA A 77 -36.17 4.63 4.17
CA ALA A 77 -35.55 5.09 2.92
C ALA A 77 -34.85 6.45 3.11
N GLY A 78 -33.66 6.60 2.52
CA GLY A 78 -32.81 7.78 2.69
C GLY A 78 -32.07 7.86 4.03
N ALA A 79 -32.18 6.88 4.92
CA ALA A 79 -31.42 6.88 6.17
C ALA A 79 -29.92 6.74 5.93
N THR A 80 -29.14 7.55 6.63
CA THR A 80 -27.69 7.38 6.76
C THR A 80 -27.37 6.08 7.51
N VAL A 81 -26.39 5.33 7.01
CA VAL A 81 -25.93 4.07 7.59
C VAL A 81 -24.51 4.22 8.09
N ARG A 82 -24.27 3.83 9.35
CA ARG A 82 -22.95 3.89 9.99
C ARG A 82 -22.29 2.52 10.16
N LYS A 83 -20.98 2.49 9.92
CA LYS A 83 -20.05 1.41 10.26
C LYS A 83 -18.72 2.05 10.68
N TYR A 84 -18.03 1.50 11.67
CA TYR A 84 -16.85 2.13 12.28
C TYR A 84 -17.17 3.50 12.94
N GLY A 85 -18.44 3.73 13.31
CA GLY A 85 -18.93 5.04 13.75
C GLY A 85 -19.04 6.09 12.63
N GLN A 86 -18.68 5.73 11.39
CA GLN A 86 -18.63 6.64 10.24
C GLN A 86 -19.73 6.33 9.23
N VAL A 87 -20.14 7.35 8.47
CA VAL A 87 -21.15 7.18 7.42
C VAL A 87 -20.57 6.38 6.27
N ILE A 88 -21.21 5.25 5.93
CA ILE A 88 -20.83 4.42 4.79
C ILE A 88 -21.80 4.50 3.61
N GLY A 89 -22.93 5.18 3.76
CA GLY A 89 -23.90 5.35 2.67
C GLY A 89 -25.28 5.73 3.17
N VAL A 90 -26.24 5.69 2.24
CA VAL A 90 -27.66 5.92 2.50
C VAL A 90 -28.50 4.78 1.93
N THR A 91 -29.56 4.41 2.61
CA THR A 91 -30.48 3.35 2.14
C THR A 91 -31.34 3.83 0.98
N ASP A 92 -31.50 3.01 -0.06
CA ASP A 92 -32.35 3.33 -1.23
C ASP A 92 -33.84 3.08 -1.00
N ARG A 93 -34.14 2.18 -0.08
CA ARG A 93 -35.48 1.76 0.32
C ARG A 93 -35.49 1.51 1.83
N PRO A 94 -36.65 1.34 2.47
CA PRO A 94 -36.68 0.88 3.84
C PRO A 94 -35.98 -0.49 3.97
N VAL A 95 -35.13 -0.63 4.99
CA VAL A 95 -34.41 -1.86 5.36
C VAL A 95 -34.78 -2.22 6.79
N ARG A 96 -35.27 -3.43 7.02
CA ARG A 96 -35.69 -3.87 8.35
C ARG A 96 -34.51 -4.40 9.16
N ARG A 97 -34.63 -4.36 10.48
CA ARG A 97 -33.73 -5.05 11.40
C ARG A 97 -33.60 -6.52 11.03
N GLY A 98 -32.37 -7.01 10.92
CA GLY A 98 -32.02 -8.37 10.52
C GLY A 98 -31.90 -8.60 9.01
N GLU A 99 -32.19 -7.60 8.18
CA GLU A 99 -32.11 -7.68 6.72
C GLU A 99 -30.67 -7.52 6.21
N HIS A 100 -30.33 -8.18 5.09
CA HIS A 100 -29.02 -8.07 4.45
C HIS A 100 -28.84 -6.67 3.86
N LEU A 101 -27.77 -5.98 4.25
CA LEU A 101 -27.47 -4.61 3.80
C LEU A 101 -26.28 -4.59 2.84
N HIS A 102 -26.56 -4.32 1.56
CA HIS A 102 -25.57 -4.37 0.48
C HIS A 102 -25.99 -3.53 -0.74
N ALA A 103 -25.30 -3.68 -1.88
CA ALA A 103 -25.44 -2.78 -3.04
C ALA A 103 -26.85 -2.72 -3.66
N HIS A 104 -27.74 -3.65 -3.30
CA HIS A 104 -29.13 -3.67 -3.76
C HIS A 104 -30.08 -2.79 -2.92
N ASN A 105 -29.62 -2.29 -1.76
CA ASN A 105 -30.41 -1.45 -0.85
C ASN A 105 -29.60 -0.34 -0.15
N LEU A 106 -28.30 -0.20 -0.44
CA LEU A 106 -27.42 0.85 0.04
C LEU A 106 -26.61 1.44 -1.13
N ARG A 107 -26.56 2.77 -1.20
CA ARG A 107 -25.73 3.52 -2.15
C ARG A 107 -24.88 4.57 -1.46
N ILE A 108 -24.00 5.19 -2.24
CA ILE A 108 -23.28 6.39 -1.82
C ILE A 108 -24.29 7.55 -1.72
N GLY A 109 -24.26 8.25 -0.59
CA GLY A 109 -25.02 9.47 -0.37
C GLY A 109 -24.17 10.71 -0.60
N THR A 110 -24.79 11.89 -0.64
CA THR A 110 -24.06 13.15 -0.61
C THR A 110 -23.45 13.33 0.76
N LEU A 111 -22.12 13.23 0.86
CA LEU A 111 -21.41 13.54 2.09
C LEU A 111 -21.20 15.06 2.19
N GLY A 112 -21.53 15.63 3.34
CA GLY A 112 -20.90 16.87 3.76
C GLY A 112 -19.42 16.58 3.99
N ARG A 113 -18.53 17.47 3.54
CA ARG A 113 -17.14 17.43 3.99
C ARG A 113 -17.16 17.92 5.43
N ASP A 114 -16.99 17.00 6.39
CA ASP A 114 -16.84 17.42 7.78
C ASP A 114 -15.63 18.37 7.85
N GLU A 115 -15.85 19.56 8.40
CA GLU A 115 -14.79 20.53 8.64
C GLU A 115 -13.69 19.87 9.47
N VAL A 116 -12.42 20.12 9.12
CA VAL A 116 -11.27 19.63 9.88
C VAL A 116 -11.35 20.24 11.28
N GLY A 117 -11.83 19.46 12.26
CA GLY A 117 -11.81 19.86 13.66
C GLY A 117 -10.42 19.69 14.24
N ASP A 118 -10.04 20.57 15.18
CA ASP A 118 -8.74 20.60 15.87
C ASP A 118 -8.56 19.45 16.91
N ASP A 119 -9.47 18.48 16.91
CA ASP A 119 -9.69 17.58 18.05
C ASP A 119 -8.84 16.28 18.02
N VAL A 120 -8.14 16.00 16.92
CA VAL A 120 -7.34 14.77 16.76
C VAL A 120 -5.87 15.05 17.05
N VAL A 121 -5.45 14.84 18.29
CA VAL A 121 -4.03 14.79 18.63
C VAL A 121 -3.46 13.44 18.16
N ALA A 122 -2.88 13.41 16.97
CA ALA A 122 -2.15 12.24 16.50
C ALA A 122 -0.98 11.95 17.47
N ARG A 123 -0.94 10.73 18.03
CA ARG A 123 0.09 10.29 18.98
C ARG A 123 0.70 8.99 18.50
N LEU A 124 2.02 8.93 18.50
CA LEU A 124 2.74 7.69 18.31
C LEU A 124 2.69 6.86 19.60
N PRO A 125 2.65 5.52 19.49
CA PRO A 125 2.75 4.65 20.66
C PRO A 125 4.11 4.80 21.33
N GLU A 126 4.17 4.58 22.64
CA GLU A 126 5.45 4.32 23.30
C GLU A 126 6.03 3.00 22.76
N LEU A 127 7.34 2.98 22.52
CA LEU A 127 8.00 1.78 22.03
C LEU A 127 7.96 0.68 23.10
N PRO A 128 7.40 -0.51 22.80
CA PRO A 128 7.40 -1.61 23.74
C PRO A 128 8.82 -2.00 24.17
N ALA A 129 8.98 -2.37 25.44
CA ALA A 129 10.26 -2.88 25.93
C ALA A 129 10.71 -4.11 25.10
N GLY A 130 11.98 -4.14 24.70
CA GLY A 130 12.52 -5.22 23.88
C GLY A 130 12.03 -5.23 22.42
N LEU A 131 11.44 -4.14 21.93
CA LEU A 131 11.25 -3.97 20.48
C LEU A 131 12.61 -4.01 19.78
N ARG A 132 12.72 -4.83 18.74
CA ARG A 132 13.92 -4.93 17.91
C ARG A 132 14.05 -3.66 17.06
N LEU A 133 15.19 -2.99 17.12
CA LEU A 133 15.42 -1.70 16.43
C LEU A 133 16.43 -1.79 15.29
N THR A 134 16.74 -3.01 14.84
CA THR A 134 17.69 -3.27 13.75
C THR A 134 17.21 -4.36 12.80
N PHE A 135 17.70 -4.33 11.57
CA PHE A 135 17.55 -5.39 10.56
C PHE A 135 18.88 -5.61 9.83
N ASP A 136 19.12 -6.82 9.31
CA ASP A 136 20.39 -7.13 8.62
C ASP A 136 20.31 -6.77 7.12
N GLY A 137 20.67 -5.54 6.78
CA GLY A 137 20.63 -5.01 5.42
C GLY A 137 22.00 -4.87 4.77
N TYR A 138 22.06 -4.51 3.49
CA TYR A 138 23.29 -4.12 2.80
C TYR A 138 23.45 -2.60 2.84
N ARG A 139 24.56 -2.12 3.40
CA ARG A 139 24.93 -0.70 3.33
C ARG A 139 25.49 -0.37 1.94
N ARG A 140 24.92 0.63 1.27
CA ARG A 140 25.43 1.15 0.00
C ARG A 140 26.47 2.26 0.21
N PRO A 141 27.39 2.49 -0.75
CA PRO A 141 28.40 3.54 -0.64
C PRO A 141 27.83 4.97 -0.50
N ASP A 142 26.64 5.20 -1.06
CA ASP A 142 25.89 6.46 -0.96
C ASP A 142 25.13 6.62 0.37
N GLY A 143 25.24 5.64 1.28
CA GLY A 143 24.54 5.60 2.55
C GLY A 143 23.18 4.90 2.50
N GLY A 144 22.69 4.46 1.33
CA GLY A 144 21.41 3.75 1.24
C GLY A 144 21.39 2.42 2.01
N ALA A 145 20.24 2.08 2.59
CA ALA A 145 19.99 0.78 3.23
C ALA A 145 19.18 -0.11 2.31
N ALA A 146 19.77 -1.24 1.90
CA ALA A 146 19.14 -2.20 1.02
C ALA A 146 18.68 -3.44 1.78
N THR A 147 17.49 -3.94 1.44
CA THR A 147 16.95 -5.22 1.93
C THR A 147 17.29 -6.37 0.99
N ARG A 148 17.65 -6.07 -0.27
CA ARG A 148 18.09 -7.01 -1.32
C ARG A 148 19.28 -6.45 -2.11
N ASN A 149 19.93 -7.28 -2.90
CA ASN A 149 21.17 -7.04 -3.62
C ASN A 149 21.07 -7.57 -5.05
N TYR A 150 20.25 -6.89 -5.84
CA TYR A 150 20.00 -7.20 -7.24
C TYR A 150 20.93 -6.44 -8.20
N ILE A 151 21.05 -6.95 -9.42
CA ILE A 151 21.52 -6.20 -10.59
C ILE A 151 20.30 -5.89 -11.47
N GLY A 152 20.08 -4.62 -11.80
CA GLY A 152 18.95 -4.18 -12.61
C GLY A 152 19.32 -4.08 -14.10
N VAL A 153 18.44 -4.54 -14.98
CA VAL A 153 18.50 -4.31 -16.43
C VAL A 153 17.28 -3.48 -16.83
N LEU A 154 17.46 -2.16 -16.86
CA LEU A 154 16.39 -1.18 -17.02
C LEU A 154 16.17 -0.84 -18.50
N SER A 155 14.94 -1.00 -18.99
CA SER A 155 14.57 -0.60 -20.34
C SER A 155 14.27 0.89 -20.40
N SER A 156 14.84 1.64 -21.35
CA SER A 156 14.45 3.04 -21.62
C SER A 156 13.13 3.17 -22.40
N VAL A 157 12.78 2.12 -23.15
CA VAL A 157 11.66 2.06 -24.09
C VAL A 157 11.18 0.62 -24.29
N ASN A 158 9.95 0.42 -24.76
CA ASN A 158 9.43 -0.90 -25.15
C ASN A 158 10.35 -1.69 -26.10
N CYS A 159 11.00 -1.02 -27.07
CA CYS A 159 11.83 -1.69 -28.06
C CYS A 159 13.08 -2.37 -27.47
N SER A 160 13.54 -1.94 -26.29
CA SER A 160 14.65 -2.60 -25.57
C SER A 160 14.20 -3.66 -24.56
N ALA A 161 12.89 -3.82 -24.33
CA ALA A 161 12.35 -4.72 -23.31
C ALA A 161 12.78 -6.18 -23.54
N THR A 162 12.69 -6.67 -24.78
CA THR A 162 13.08 -8.05 -25.11
C THR A 162 14.57 -8.29 -24.88
N VAL A 163 15.43 -7.32 -25.20
CA VAL A 163 16.88 -7.45 -24.96
C VAL A 163 17.16 -7.47 -23.46
N ALA A 164 16.54 -6.59 -22.68
CA ALA A 164 16.69 -6.57 -21.23
C ALA A 164 16.32 -7.93 -20.59
N ARG A 165 15.18 -8.50 -21.01
CA ARG A 165 14.74 -9.84 -20.55
C ARG A 165 15.71 -10.95 -20.94
N LEU A 166 16.19 -10.95 -22.19
CA LEU A 166 17.14 -11.95 -22.66
C LEU A 166 18.46 -11.90 -21.90
N VAL A 167 18.95 -10.71 -21.55
CA VAL A 167 20.15 -10.54 -20.73
C VAL A 167 19.95 -11.15 -19.34
N ALA A 168 18.87 -10.78 -18.63
CA ALA A 168 18.59 -11.30 -17.30
C ALA A 168 18.36 -12.83 -17.29
N ASP A 169 17.60 -13.34 -18.26
CA ASP A 169 17.30 -14.77 -18.42
C ASP A 169 18.56 -15.58 -18.72
N GLN A 170 19.44 -15.08 -19.61
CA GLN A 170 20.67 -15.79 -19.96
C GLN A 170 21.66 -15.83 -18.79
N VAL A 171 21.76 -14.79 -17.96
CA VAL A 171 22.58 -14.83 -16.74
C VAL A 171 22.00 -15.85 -15.76
N THR A 172 20.70 -15.77 -15.49
CA THR A 172 20.01 -16.68 -14.55
C THR A 172 20.17 -18.15 -14.97
N ARG A 173 19.94 -18.47 -16.24
CA ARG A 173 20.06 -19.85 -16.77
C ARG A 173 21.50 -20.36 -16.88
N SER A 174 22.50 -19.47 -16.86
CA SER A 174 23.90 -19.89 -16.96
C SER A 174 24.44 -20.58 -15.70
N GLY A 175 23.73 -20.47 -14.57
CA GLY A 175 24.16 -21.02 -13.29
C GLY A 175 25.22 -20.19 -12.55
N VAL A 176 25.74 -19.11 -13.15
CA VAL A 176 26.82 -18.28 -12.58
C VAL A 176 26.46 -17.63 -11.23
N LEU A 177 25.17 -17.44 -10.96
CA LEU A 177 24.70 -16.88 -9.69
C LEU A 177 24.95 -17.84 -8.50
N ALA A 178 25.09 -19.15 -8.73
CA ALA A 178 25.42 -20.12 -7.69
C ALA A 178 26.79 -19.84 -7.04
N ASP A 179 27.73 -19.27 -7.80
CA ASP A 179 29.05 -18.86 -7.31
C ASP A 179 29.02 -17.50 -6.58
N HIS A 180 27.87 -16.82 -6.59
CA HIS A 180 27.69 -15.46 -6.07
C HIS A 180 26.51 -15.37 -5.10
N PRO A 181 26.58 -16.05 -3.93
CA PRO A 181 25.44 -16.25 -3.04
C PRO A 181 24.91 -14.97 -2.37
N ASN A 182 25.60 -13.84 -2.47
CA ASN A 182 25.11 -12.55 -1.96
C ASN A 182 24.38 -11.74 -3.04
N VAL A 183 24.28 -12.24 -4.28
CA VAL A 183 23.51 -11.60 -5.36
C VAL A 183 22.12 -12.22 -5.37
N ASP A 184 21.10 -11.43 -5.02
CA ASP A 184 19.72 -11.93 -4.95
C ASP A 184 19.14 -12.23 -6.35
N GLY A 185 19.73 -11.66 -7.40
CA GLY A 185 19.43 -12.01 -8.78
C GLY A 185 19.70 -10.89 -9.79
N VAL A 186 19.27 -11.12 -11.03
CA VAL A 186 19.27 -10.13 -12.10
C VAL A 186 17.83 -9.88 -12.54
N VAL A 187 17.39 -8.63 -12.51
CA VAL A 187 15.98 -8.26 -12.75
C VAL A 187 15.88 -7.39 -13.99
N ALA A 188 15.05 -7.80 -14.94
CA ALA A 188 14.71 -6.96 -16.09
C ALA A 188 13.51 -6.08 -15.76
N LEU A 189 13.70 -4.76 -15.80
CA LEU A 189 12.66 -3.76 -15.55
C LEU A 189 12.19 -3.20 -16.89
N THR A 190 11.12 -3.77 -17.41
CA THR A 190 10.61 -3.46 -18.76
C THR A 190 9.22 -2.85 -18.73
N HIS A 191 8.96 -1.90 -19.63
CA HIS A 191 7.66 -1.25 -19.76
C HIS A 191 7.28 -1.12 -21.25
N PRO A 192 5.98 -1.04 -21.60
CA PRO A 192 5.53 -1.00 -22.99
C PRO A 192 5.49 0.41 -23.59
N THR A 193 6.06 1.41 -22.92
CA THR A 193 5.96 2.84 -23.29
C THR A 193 7.32 3.45 -23.67
N GLY A 194 7.40 4.79 -23.74
CA GLY A 194 8.60 5.57 -24.07
C GLY A 194 8.47 6.26 -25.43
N CYS A 195 8.24 5.50 -26.50
CA CYS A 195 7.92 6.07 -27.82
C CYS A 195 6.41 6.30 -27.98
N GLY A 196 6.02 7.33 -28.73
CA GLY A 196 4.61 7.70 -28.95
C GLY A 196 3.98 8.54 -27.83
N MET A 197 4.73 8.81 -26.75
CA MET A 197 4.35 9.73 -25.69
C MET A 197 4.79 11.15 -26.02
N THR A 198 4.07 12.15 -25.52
CA THR A 198 4.49 13.56 -25.61
C THR A 198 5.77 13.77 -24.78
N PRO A 199 6.89 14.23 -25.37
CA PRO A 199 8.18 14.35 -24.68
C PRO A 199 8.16 15.27 -23.44
N ASP A 200 7.37 16.35 -23.52
CA ASP A 200 7.23 17.38 -22.48
C ASP A 200 5.92 17.24 -21.70
N GLY A 201 5.24 16.09 -21.80
CA GLY A 201 3.98 15.82 -21.09
C GLY A 201 4.19 15.15 -19.73
N ASP A 202 3.21 15.33 -18.85
CA ASP A 202 3.19 14.75 -17.49
C ASP A 202 3.46 13.24 -17.47
N GLY A 203 2.97 12.50 -18.47
CA GLY A 203 3.23 11.07 -18.60
C GLY A 203 4.70 10.71 -18.81
N MET A 204 5.43 11.49 -19.63
CA MET A 204 6.86 11.28 -19.85
C MET A 204 7.67 11.65 -18.61
N GLU A 205 7.31 12.75 -17.94
CA GLU A 205 7.98 13.16 -16.71
C GLU A 205 7.78 12.11 -15.60
N MET A 206 6.57 11.58 -15.45
CA MET A 206 6.27 10.52 -14.51
C MET A 206 7.02 9.22 -14.83
N LEU A 207 7.13 8.84 -16.11
CA LEU A 207 7.94 7.69 -16.53
C LEU A 207 9.41 7.91 -16.17
N ARG A 208 9.99 9.05 -16.55
CA ARG A 208 11.39 9.37 -16.26
C ARG A 208 11.66 9.41 -14.74
N ARG A 209 10.75 9.98 -13.94
CA ARG A 209 10.81 9.96 -12.46
C ARG A 209 10.79 8.53 -11.92
N THR A 210 9.93 7.68 -12.46
CA THR A 210 9.84 6.25 -12.08
C THR A 210 11.14 5.51 -12.39
N LEU A 211 11.68 5.69 -13.61
CA LEU A 211 12.94 5.07 -14.04
C LEU A 211 14.12 5.57 -13.19
N SER A 212 14.20 6.87 -12.89
CA SER A 212 15.19 7.43 -11.96
C SER A 212 15.10 6.79 -10.57
N GLY A 213 13.88 6.68 -10.02
CA GLY A 213 13.65 6.08 -8.71
C GLY A 213 14.14 4.63 -8.63
N TYR A 214 13.83 3.82 -9.64
CA TYR A 214 14.34 2.45 -9.74
C TYR A 214 15.85 2.40 -9.95
N ALA A 215 16.42 3.28 -10.78
CA ALA A 215 17.87 3.33 -10.99
C ALA A 215 18.63 3.72 -9.70
N ALA A 216 18.03 4.58 -8.87
CA ALA A 216 18.54 5.02 -7.57
C ALA A 216 18.28 4.03 -6.43
N HIS A 217 17.46 3.00 -6.65
CA HIS A 217 16.90 2.23 -5.55
C HIS A 217 17.98 1.39 -4.84
N PRO A 218 18.09 1.42 -3.49
CA PRO A 218 19.19 0.79 -2.77
C PRO A 218 19.25 -0.73 -2.97
N ASN A 219 18.14 -1.40 -3.32
CA ASN A 219 18.16 -2.83 -3.63
C ASN A 219 18.88 -3.18 -4.93
N PHE A 220 19.24 -2.21 -5.78
CA PHE A 220 20.16 -2.42 -6.88
C PHE A 220 21.58 -2.00 -6.50
N ALA A 221 22.51 -2.94 -6.56
CA ALA A 221 23.93 -2.63 -6.42
C ALA A 221 24.55 -2.11 -7.71
N ALA A 222 23.93 -2.44 -8.85
CA ALA A 222 24.30 -1.97 -10.17
C ALA A 222 23.07 -1.98 -11.09
N VAL A 223 23.06 -1.07 -12.06
CA VAL A 223 22.00 -0.96 -13.07
C VAL A 223 22.63 -0.76 -14.45
N ILE A 224 22.13 -1.52 -15.43
CA ILE A 224 22.41 -1.34 -16.86
C ILE A 224 21.15 -0.81 -17.53
N VAL A 225 21.24 0.35 -18.18
CA VAL A 225 20.17 0.96 -18.96
C VAL A 225 20.30 0.52 -20.41
N VAL A 226 19.27 -0.15 -20.93
CA VAL A 226 19.22 -0.65 -22.30
C VAL A 226 18.25 0.20 -23.12
N GLY A 227 18.75 0.78 -24.21
CA GLY A 227 17.96 1.50 -25.20
C GLY A 227 18.07 0.91 -26.60
N LEU A 228 17.15 1.31 -27.47
CA LEU A 228 17.22 0.91 -28.88
C LEU A 228 18.31 1.73 -29.60
N GLY A 229 18.30 3.04 -29.39
CA GLY A 229 19.19 4.03 -30.02
C GLY A 229 18.48 5.15 -30.78
N CYS A 230 17.15 5.09 -30.88
CA CYS A 230 16.34 6.06 -31.63
C CYS A 230 15.04 6.46 -30.90
N GLU A 231 14.92 6.12 -29.63
CA GLU A 231 13.77 6.46 -28.80
C GLU A 231 13.71 7.95 -28.48
N VAL A 232 12.50 8.43 -28.17
CA VAL A 232 12.27 9.79 -27.67
C VAL A 232 12.92 9.98 -26.30
N ASN A 233 12.78 9.00 -25.42
CA ASN A 233 13.37 8.99 -24.08
C ASN A 233 14.77 8.37 -24.14
N THR A 234 15.73 9.11 -24.73
CA THR A 234 17.06 8.56 -25.04
C THR A 234 17.80 8.10 -23.78
N VAL A 235 18.63 7.05 -23.92
CA VAL A 235 19.49 6.59 -22.82
C VAL A 235 20.36 7.72 -22.27
N ALA A 236 20.89 8.59 -23.13
CA ALA A 236 21.72 9.73 -22.72
C ALA A 236 20.95 10.71 -21.81
N GLU A 237 19.75 11.11 -22.22
CA GLU A 237 18.89 11.99 -21.41
C GLU A 237 18.51 11.36 -20.06
N LEU A 238 18.21 10.06 -20.06
CA LEU A 238 17.92 9.31 -18.84
C LEU A 238 19.14 9.28 -17.92
N THR A 239 20.34 8.98 -18.44
CA THR A 239 21.55 8.97 -17.61
C THR A 239 21.94 10.35 -17.09
N ASP A 240 21.73 11.41 -17.88
CA ASP A 240 21.94 12.78 -17.42
C ASP A 240 20.97 13.13 -16.28
N ARG A 241 19.72 12.66 -16.38
CA ARG A 241 18.75 12.78 -15.29
C ARG A 241 19.18 11.99 -14.07
N PHE A 242 19.61 10.74 -14.24
CA PHE A 242 20.09 9.90 -13.15
C PHE A 242 21.23 10.59 -12.39
N ALA A 243 22.18 11.19 -13.11
CA ALA A 243 23.26 11.97 -12.50
C ALA A 243 22.73 13.19 -11.71
N ARG A 244 21.74 13.92 -12.24
CA ARG A 244 21.08 15.05 -11.51
C ARG A 244 20.34 14.59 -10.26
N ASP A 245 19.72 13.42 -10.33
CA ASP A 245 18.96 12.81 -9.22
C ASP A 245 19.88 12.12 -8.19
N GLY A 246 21.21 12.19 -8.40
CA GLY A 246 22.22 11.65 -7.49
C GLY A 246 22.43 10.14 -7.60
N VAL A 247 21.94 9.52 -8.67
CA VAL A 247 22.18 8.11 -8.96
C VAL A 247 23.64 7.92 -9.37
N GLY A 248 24.27 6.87 -8.84
CA GLY A 248 25.63 6.47 -9.25
C GLY A 248 25.73 6.18 -10.75
N ALA A 249 26.95 6.00 -11.25
CA ALA A 249 27.17 5.72 -12.67
C ALA A 249 26.40 4.46 -13.10
N ALA A 250 25.35 4.65 -13.90
CA ALA A 250 24.63 3.55 -14.54
C ALA A 250 25.35 3.18 -15.83
N GLU A 251 25.54 1.88 -16.06
CA GLU A 251 26.06 1.41 -17.34
C GLU A 251 25.00 1.56 -18.42
N THR A 252 25.41 1.85 -19.65
CA THR A 252 24.50 2.02 -20.78
C THR A 252 24.80 1.06 -21.91
N LEU A 253 23.75 0.56 -22.56
CA LEU A 253 23.82 -0.32 -23.70
C LEU A 253 22.79 0.11 -24.76
N THR A 254 23.26 0.37 -25.97
CA THR A 254 22.40 0.76 -27.09
C THR A 254 22.38 -0.35 -28.15
N ILE A 255 21.20 -0.91 -28.44
CA ILE A 255 21.05 -2.08 -29.31
C ILE A 255 21.59 -1.81 -30.72
N GLN A 256 21.26 -0.66 -31.31
CA GLN A 256 21.72 -0.30 -32.66
C GLN A 256 23.25 -0.11 -32.71
N ALA A 257 23.85 0.51 -31.70
CA ALA A 257 25.29 0.73 -31.62
C ALA A 257 26.07 -0.58 -31.41
N ALA A 258 25.51 -1.52 -30.64
CA ALA A 258 26.09 -2.84 -30.41
C ALA A 258 26.04 -3.76 -31.65
N GLY A 259 25.30 -3.38 -32.71
CA GLY A 259 25.13 -4.21 -33.91
C GLY A 259 23.91 -5.15 -33.86
N GLY A 260 22.89 -4.78 -33.09
CA GLY A 260 21.60 -5.48 -33.02
C GLY A 260 21.45 -6.42 -31.82
N THR A 261 20.28 -7.06 -31.72
CA THR A 261 19.81 -7.82 -30.54
C THR A 261 20.82 -8.82 -30.01
N ARG A 262 21.37 -9.71 -30.86
CA ARG A 262 22.27 -10.78 -30.40
C ARG A 262 23.59 -10.23 -29.85
N ALA A 263 24.11 -9.18 -30.46
CA ALA A 263 25.35 -8.56 -30.02
C ALA A 263 25.14 -7.82 -28.69
N ALA A 264 24.05 -7.04 -28.59
CA ALA A 264 23.66 -6.37 -27.36
C ALA A 264 23.44 -7.36 -26.19
N VAL A 265 22.78 -8.49 -26.43
CA VAL A 265 22.59 -9.52 -25.38
C VAL A 265 23.92 -10.09 -24.89
N ARG A 266 24.86 -10.42 -25.80
CA ARG A 266 26.19 -10.91 -25.39
C ARG A 266 26.93 -9.88 -24.53
N GLU A 267 26.95 -8.63 -24.99
CA GLU A 267 27.61 -7.53 -24.29
C GLU A 267 26.98 -7.28 -22.91
N GLY A 268 25.64 -7.26 -22.82
CA GLY A 268 24.93 -7.12 -21.55
C GLY A 268 25.23 -8.26 -20.57
N VAL A 269 25.31 -9.50 -21.06
CA VAL A 269 25.67 -10.66 -20.22
C VAL A 269 27.13 -10.58 -19.74
N GLU A 270 28.06 -10.14 -20.59
CA GLU A 270 29.47 -9.94 -20.23
C GLU A 270 29.62 -8.86 -19.15
N ARG A 271 28.98 -7.70 -19.33
CA ARG A 271 28.98 -6.62 -18.31
C ARG A 271 28.43 -7.07 -16.97
N ILE A 272 27.33 -7.82 -16.95
CA ILE A 272 26.79 -8.37 -15.70
C ILE A 272 27.80 -9.32 -15.04
N ARG A 273 28.46 -10.19 -15.81
CA ARG A 273 29.49 -11.09 -15.26
C ARG A 273 30.65 -10.33 -14.64
N ASP A 274 31.07 -9.22 -15.23
CA ASP A 274 32.13 -8.36 -14.68
C ASP A 274 31.69 -7.66 -13.39
N LEU A 275 30.40 -7.35 -13.24
CA LEU A 275 29.82 -6.76 -12.02
C LEU A 275 29.64 -7.76 -10.88
N LEU A 276 29.45 -9.06 -11.18
CA LEU A 276 29.11 -10.08 -10.18
C LEU A 276 30.07 -10.13 -8.97
N PRO A 277 31.41 -10.11 -9.13
CA PRO A 277 32.32 -10.12 -7.97
C PRO A 277 32.13 -8.90 -7.06
N THR A 278 31.93 -7.71 -7.63
CA THR A 278 31.71 -6.46 -6.88
C THR A 278 30.40 -6.50 -6.13
N VAL A 279 29.31 -6.90 -6.81
CA VAL A 279 27.99 -6.99 -6.16
C VAL A 279 27.97 -8.09 -5.10
N ASN A 280 28.64 -9.20 -5.35
CA ASN A 280 28.78 -10.29 -4.40
C ASN A 280 29.72 -9.96 -3.23
N ALA A 281 30.41 -8.81 -3.22
CA ALA A 281 31.23 -8.39 -2.08
C ALA A 281 30.41 -7.71 -0.97
N PHE A 282 29.21 -7.21 -1.28
CA PHE A 282 28.31 -6.68 -0.25
C PHE A 282 27.90 -7.79 0.72
N ARG A 283 27.90 -7.47 2.02
CA ARG A 283 27.49 -8.37 3.10
C ARG A 283 26.39 -7.69 3.91
N ARG A 284 25.45 -8.49 4.40
CA ARG A 284 24.45 -7.99 5.35
C ARG A 284 25.14 -7.58 6.65
N ALA A 285 24.67 -6.51 7.25
CA ALA A 285 25.10 -6.02 8.55
C ALA A 285 23.90 -5.38 9.27
N PRO A 286 23.92 -5.31 10.61
CA PRO A 286 22.85 -4.66 11.36
C PRO A 286 22.75 -3.17 10.97
N LEU A 287 21.60 -2.78 10.43
CA LEU A 287 21.19 -1.42 10.11
C LEU A 287 20.02 -1.00 11.01
N PRO A 288 19.90 0.29 11.37
CA PRO A 288 18.80 0.75 12.21
C PRO A 288 17.47 0.70 11.46
N VAL A 289 16.39 0.38 12.18
CA VAL A 289 15.01 0.35 11.65
C VAL A 289 14.58 1.69 11.07
N SER A 290 15.17 2.80 11.52
CA SER A 290 14.91 4.15 10.99
C SER A 290 15.25 4.32 9.50
N GLU A 291 15.93 3.35 8.88
CA GLU A 291 16.26 3.36 7.46
C GLU A 291 15.35 2.46 6.61
N LEU A 292 14.33 1.85 7.21
CA LEU A 292 13.28 1.15 6.48
C LEU A 292 12.21 2.12 6.00
N VAL A 293 11.82 1.92 4.75
CA VAL A 293 10.67 2.57 4.12
C VAL A 293 9.68 1.47 3.75
N LEU A 294 8.64 1.32 4.57
CA LEU A 294 7.59 0.32 4.41
C LEU A 294 6.48 0.85 3.51
N GLY A 295 6.28 0.23 2.34
CA GLY A 295 5.10 0.47 1.53
C GLY A 295 3.89 -0.32 2.05
N LEU A 296 2.70 0.30 2.01
CA LEU A 296 1.44 -0.27 2.48
C LEU A 296 0.48 -0.37 1.30
N GLN A 297 0.16 -1.60 0.88
CA GLN A 297 -0.71 -1.85 -0.27
C GLN A 297 -1.88 -2.76 0.12
N CYS A 298 -3.04 -2.55 -0.50
CA CYS A 298 -4.12 -3.52 -0.51
C CYS A 298 -4.23 -4.16 -1.89
N GLY A 299 -4.65 -5.42 -1.95
CA GLY A 299 -5.02 -6.07 -3.21
C GLY A 299 -6.51 -6.34 -3.27
N GLY A 300 -6.86 -7.62 -3.46
CA GLY A 300 -8.25 -8.07 -3.40
C GLY A 300 -8.86 -7.94 -2.01
N SER A 301 -9.42 -6.78 -1.68
CA SER A 301 -10.10 -6.50 -0.41
C SER A 301 -11.44 -7.24 -0.27
N ASP A 302 -11.82 -7.50 0.97
CA ASP A 302 -13.06 -8.13 1.41
C ASP A 302 -13.64 -7.42 2.65
N GLY A 303 -14.75 -7.91 3.19
CA GLY A 303 -15.41 -7.37 4.38
C GLY A 303 -14.60 -7.51 5.67
N PHE A 304 -13.56 -8.35 5.69
CA PHE A 304 -12.66 -8.54 6.83
C PHE A 304 -11.42 -7.66 6.78
N SER A 305 -11.06 -7.12 5.61
CA SER A 305 -9.83 -6.35 5.39
C SER A 305 -9.68 -5.20 6.40
N GLY A 306 -10.72 -4.39 6.57
CA GLY A 306 -10.74 -3.26 7.51
C GLY A 306 -10.91 -3.64 8.99
N ILE A 307 -10.99 -4.93 9.32
CA ILE A 307 -11.21 -5.45 10.68
C ILE A 307 -10.00 -6.27 11.17
N THR A 308 -9.18 -6.76 10.24
CA THR A 308 -8.10 -7.73 10.50
C THR A 308 -6.73 -7.21 10.04
N ALA A 309 -6.31 -7.54 8.82
CA ALA A 309 -4.99 -7.27 8.29
C ALA A 309 -4.68 -5.77 8.20
N ASN A 310 -5.65 -4.92 7.81
CA ASN A 310 -5.39 -3.50 7.68
C ASN A 310 -5.12 -2.81 9.04
N PRO A 311 -5.96 -2.96 10.09
CA PRO A 311 -5.65 -2.37 11.39
C PRO A 311 -4.41 -3.00 12.05
N ALA A 312 -4.16 -4.30 11.88
CA ALA A 312 -2.93 -4.93 12.38
C ALA A 312 -1.68 -4.38 11.67
N LEU A 313 -1.73 -4.18 10.36
CA LEU A 313 -0.68 -3.50 9.60
C LEU A 313 -0.53 -2.04 10.05
N GLY A 314 -1.62 -1.37 10.42
CA GLY A 314 -1.60 -0.05 11.04
C GLY A 314 -0.78 0.00 12.33
N VAL A 315 -0.94 -1.00 13.21
CA VAL A 315 -0.11 -1.13 14.43
C VAL A 315 1.36 -1.31 14.06
N ALA A 316 1.68 -2.18 13.09
CA ALA A 316 3.07 -2.37 12.64
C ALA A 316 3.67 -1.09 12.04
N SER A 317 2.88 -0.34 11.28
CA SER A 317 3.23 0.97 10.73
C SER A 317 3.55 1.97 11.84
N ASP A 318 2.71 2.07 12.87
CA ASP A 318 2.93 3.00 13.98
C ASP A 318 4.18 2.62 14.79
N LEU A 319 4.44 1.34 15.03
CA LEU A 319 5.67 0.86 15.67
C LEU A 319 6.91 1.21 14.86
N LEU A 320 6.86 1.05 13.54
CA LEU A 320 7.96 1.40 12.63
C LEU A 320 8.24 2.91 12.67
N VAL A 321 7.19 3.73 12.57
CA VAL A 321 7.30 5.19 12.61
C VAL A 321 7.80 5.67 13.98
N ALA A 322 7.31 5.09 15.07
CA ALA A 322 7.80 5.39 16.42
C ALA A 322 9.27 5.00 16.61
N ALA A 323 9.76 3.98 15.90
CA ALA A 323 11.16 3.58 15.85
C ALA A 323 12.02 4.43 14.89
N GLY A 324 11.44 5.48 14.28
CA GLY A 324 12.10 6.43 13.39
C GLY A 324 12.11 6.05 11.91
N GLY A 325 11.41 4.97 11.52
CA GLY A 325 11.29 4.56 10.12
C GLY A 325 10.20 5.33 9.37
N THR A 326 9.96 4.91 8.13
CA THR A 326 8.95 5.52 7.25
C THR A 326 7.91 4.50 6.84
N SER A 327 6.63 4.88 6.90
CA SER A 327 5.53 4.10 6.33
C SER A 327 4.84 4.91 5.24
N VAL A 328 4.65 4.31 4.06
CA VAL A 328 4.07 4.95 2.87
C VAL A 328 2.74 4.29 2.56
N LEU A 329 1.64 5.02 2.76
CA LEU A 329 0.32 4.61 2.27
C LEU A 329 0.11 5.16 0.85
N GLY A 330 -0.26 4.27 -0.07
CA GLY A 330 -0.63 4.66 -1.43
C GLY A 330 -2.15 4.66 -1.67
N GLU A 331 -2.51 4.46 -2.93
CA GLU A 331 -3.85 4.13 -3.42
C GLU A 331 -4.86 5.28 -3.21
N THR A 332 -4.64 6.44 -3.84
CA THR A 332 -5.53 7.62 -3.70
C THR A 332 -7.01 7.32 -3.95
N PRO A 333 -7.40 6.53 -4.97
CA PRO A 333 -8.80 6.12 -5.12
C PRO A 333 -9.34 5.28 -3.96
N GLU A 334 -8.50 4.59 -3.20
CA GLU A 334 -8.88 3.76 -2.05
C GLU A 334 -9.08 4.55 -0.76
N ILE A 335 -8.76 5.85 -0.72
CA ILE A 335 -9.05 6.70 0.47
C ILE A 335 -10.18 7.69 0.22
N TYR A 336 -10.82 7.65 -0.95
CA TYR A 336 -11.89 8.58 -1.31
C TYR A 336 -13.11 8.44 -0.38
N GLY A 337 -13.51 9.54 0.24
CA GLY A 337 -14.50 9.59 1.31
C GLY A 337 -13.95 9.35 2.72
N ALA A 338 -12.69 8.96 2.86
CA ALA A 338 -11.99 8.80 4.14
C ALA A 338 -10.75 9.70 4.28
N GLU A 339 -10.44 10.53 3.28
CA GLU A 339 -9.26 11.41 3.26
C GLU A 339 -9.25 12.40 4.43
N HIS A 340 -10.43 12.79 4.93
CA HIS A 340 -10.57 13.67 6.09
C HIS A 340 -9.99 13.06 7.36
N LEU A 341 -9.99 11.73 7.51
CA LEU A 341 -9.37 11.05 8.65
C LEU A 341 -7.84 11.17 8.62
N LEU A 342 -7.26 11.18 7.42
CA LEU A 342 -5.81 11.39 7.23
C LEU A 342 -5.44 12.87 7.34
N ALA A 343 -6.24 13.76 6.74
CA ALA A 343 -6.02 15.20 6.78
C ALA A 343 -6.08 15.77 8.22
N ARG A 344 -6.99 15.26 9.06
CA ARG A 344 -7.05 15.62 10.50
C ARG A 344 -5.80 15.21 11.28
N ARG A 345 -5.00 14.27 10.77
CA ARG A 345 -3.73 13.83 11.37
C ARG A 345 -2.52 14.55 10.79
N ALA A 346 -2.70 15.46 9.83
CA ALA A 346 -1.61 16.15 9.17
C ALA A 346 -0.83 17.02 10.16
N VAL A 347 0.51 16.97 10.07
CA VAL A 347 1.39 17.75 10.95
C VAL A 347 1.29 19.26 10.72
N THR A 348 0.84 19.67 9.53
CA THR A 348 0.52 21.07 9.22
C THR A 348 -0.69 21.17 8.28
N PRO A 349 -1.37 22.34 8.21
CA PRO A 349 -2.44 22.58 7.25
C PRO A 349 -2.00 22.40 5.79
N GLU A 350 -0.75 22.71 5.46
CA GLU A 350 -0.21 22.54 4.11
C GLU A 350 -0.14 21.06 3.71
N VAL A 351 0.20 20.16 4.64
CA VAL A 351 0.20 18.72 4.38
C VAL A 351 -1.22 18.21 4.15
N ALA A 352 -2.20 18.65 4.95
CA ALA A 352 -3.61 18.34 4.73
C ALA A 352 -4.09 18.84 3.35
N GLU A 353 -3.73 20.08 2.99
CA GLU A 353 -4.11 20.66 1.71
C GLU A 353 -3.48 19.95 0.52
N ARG A 354 -2.23 19.46 0.62
CA ARG A 354 -1.62 18.63 -0.43
C ARG A 354 -2.41 17.34 -0.66
N LEU A 355 -2.92 16.70 0.39
CA LEU A 355 -3.79 15.52 0.25
C LEU A 355 -5.09 15.88 -0.48
N TYR A 356 -5.78 16.92 -0.04
CA TYR A 356 -7.02 17.37 -0.70
C TYR A 356 -6.80 17.81 -2.15
N ALA A 357 -5.65 18.42 -2.46
CA ALA A 357 -5.28 18.78 -3.82
C ALA A 357 -5.14 17.54 -4.72
N ARG A 358 -4.65 16.40 -4.20
CA ARG A 358 -4.63 15.13 -4.94
C ARG A 358 -6.03 14.57 -5.16
N ILE A 359 -6.91 14.62 -4.16
CA ILE A 359 -8.31 14.21 -4.35
C ILE A 359 -8.98 15.03 -5.47
N ARG A 360 -8.82 16.36 -5.46
CA ARG A 360 -9.38 17.22 -6.53
C ARG A 360 -8.76 16.95 -7.89
N TRP A 361 -7.46 16.65 -7.96
CA TRP A 361 -6.80 16.25 -9.21
C TRP A 361 -7.40 14.95 -9.75
N TRP A 362 -7.63 13.95 -8.89
CA TRP A 362 -8.25 12.68 -9.29
C TRP A 362 -9.70 12.83 -9.72
N GLU A 363 -10.50 13.67 -9.05
CA GLU A 363 -11.87 14.01 -9.49
C GLU A 363 -11.86 14.58 -10.92
N GLN A 364 -10.95 15.52 -11.21
CA GLN A 364 -10.79 16.08 -12.54
C GLN A 364 -10.28 15.05 -13.56
N TYR A 365 -9.26 14.28 -13.20
CA TYR A 365 -8.65 13.26 -14.07
C TYR A 365 -9.66 12.18 -14.47
N THR A 366 -10.42 11.65 -13.50
CA THR A 366 -11.46 10.66 -13.77
C THR A 366 -12.58 11.24 -14.63
N ALA A 367 -13.10 12.43 -14.31
CA ALA A 367 -14.13 13.09 -15.10
C ALA A 367 -13.71 13.33 -16.56
N ALA A 368 -12.48 13.80 -16.80
CA ALA A 368 -11.93 14.00 -18.14
C ALA A 368 -11.82 12.70 -18.96
N ASN A 369 -11.80 11.54 -18.28
CA ASN A 369 -11.70 10.22 -18.90
C ASN A 369 -13.02 9.42 -18.84
N ASN A 370 -14.16 10.09 -18.61
CA ASN A 370 -15.48 9.45 -18.46
C ASN A 370 -15.54 8.37 -17.37
N ALA A 371 -14.76 8.56 -16.31
CA ALA A 371 -14.73 7.74 -15.11
C ALA A 371 -15.18 8.55 -13.88
N SER A 372 -15.33 7.88 -12.75
CA SER A 372 -15.66 8.49 -11.47
C SER A 372 -14.88 7.81 -10.35
N MET A 373 -14.56 8.57 -9.30
CA MET A 373 -13.85 8.08 -8.10
C MET A 373 -14.67 7.06 -7.29
N ASP A 374 -15.99 7.03 -7.46
CA ASP A 374 -16.89 6.08 -6.79
C ASP A 374 -17.00 4.70 -7.48
N ASN A 375 -16.33 4.50 -8.63
CA ASN A 375 -16.36 3.24 -9.38
C ASN A 375 -15.58 2.08 -8.72
N ASN A 376 -15.13 2.26 -7.48
CA ASN A 376 -14.48 1.27 -6.63
C ASN A 376 -15.30 1.21 -5.33
N PRO A 377 -15.83 0.07 -4.85
CA PRO A 377 -15.33 -1.30 -4.93
C PRO A 377 -15.53 -2.02 -6.27
N SER A 378 -14.53 -2.82 -6.66
CA SER A 378 -14.62 -3.75 -7.80
C SER A 378 -15.68 -4.85 -7.59
N PRO A 379 -16.12 -5.57 -8.65
CA PRO A 379 -17.04 -6.70 -8.51
C PRO A 379 -16.57 -7.76 -7.50
N GLY A 380 -15.26 -8.04 -7.45
CA GLY A 380 -14.66 -8.93 -6.46
C GLY A 380 -14.80 -8.40 -5.04
N ASN A 381 -14.57 -7.10 -4.82
CA ASN A 381 -14.74 -6.52 -3.47
C ASN A 381 -16.20 -6.56 -3.01
N LYS A 382 -17.15 -6.30 -3.93
CA LYS A 382 -18.60 -6.40 -3.64
C LYS A 382 -18.99 -7.82 -3.25
N ALA A 383 -18.53 -8.82 -4.00
CA ALA A 383 -18.71 -10.22 -3.65
C ALA A 383 -18.00 -10.62 -2.34
N GLY A 384 -16.98 -9.87 -1.92
CA GLY A 384 -16.31 -10.04 -0.62
C GLY A 384 -16.98 -9.30 0.54
N GLY A 385 -18.08 -8.57 0.31
CA GLY A 385 -18.86 -7.90 1.36
C GLY A 385 -18.67 -6.39 1.49
N LEU A 386 -17.86 -5.75 0.65
CA LEU A 386 -17.71 -4.28 0.63
C LEU A 386 -18.76 -3.63 -0.26
N THR A 387 -19.55 -2.72 0.29
CA THR A 387 -20.72 -2.18 -0.42
C THR A 387 -20.43 -0.89 -1.19
N THR A 388 -19.82 0.09 -0.51
CA THR A 388 -19.58 1.44 -1.05
C THR A 388 -18.10 1.79 -1.00
N ILE A 389 -17.68 2.80 -1.77
CA ILE A 389 -16.31 3.33 -1.68
C ILE A 389 -16.01 3.78 -0.26
N LEU A 390 -16.96 4.46 0.38
CA LEU A 390 -16.82 4.99 1.75
C LEU A 390 -16.45 3.89 2.75
N GLU A 391 -17.16 2.76 2.71
CA GLU A 391 -16.85 1.61 3.57
C GLU A 391 -15.45 1.05 3.30
N LYS A 392 -15.08 0.91 2.02
CA LYS A 392 -13.78 0.40 1.63
C LYS A 392 -12.67 1.33 2.11
N SER A 393 -12.86 2.63 1.92
CA SER A 393 -11.87 3.66 2.23
C SER A 393 -11.56 3.76 3.72
N LEU A 394 -12.56 3.59 4.58
CA LEU A 394 -12.34 3.51 6.03
C LEU A 394 -11.40 2.35 6.39
N GLY A 395 -11.62 1.18 5.78
CA GLY A 395 -10.76 0.02 5.98
C GLY A 395 -9.37 0.21 5.37
N ALA A 396 -9.26 0.85 4.21
CA ALA A 396 -7.98 1.08 3.54
C ALA A 396 -7.09 2.09 4.29
N ALA A 397 -7.69 3.13 4.89
CA ALA A 397 -6.98 4.13 5.69
C ALA A 397 -6.39 3.53 6.98
N ALA A 398 -7.01 2.47 7.54
CA ALA A 398 -6.53 1.81 8.76
C ALA A 398 -5.12 1.21 8.61
N LYS A 399 -4.66 0.91 7.37
CA LYS A 399 -3.29 0.47 7.09
C LYS A 399 -2.23 1.46 7.58
N GLY A 400 -2.56 2.76 7.54
CA GLY A 400 -1.67 3.85 7.96
C GLY A 400 -1.60 4.07 9.47
N GLY A 401 -2.21 3.21 10.28
CA GLY A 401 -2.17 3.33 11.75
C GLY A 401 -2.81 4.62 12.25
N GLN A 402 -2.24 5.20 13.31
CA GLN A 402 -2.67 6.45 13.96
C GLN A 402 -1.58 7.54 13.96
N ALA A 403 -0.38 7.25 13.44
CA ALA A 403 0.72 8.20 13.34
C ALA A 403 0.35 9.55 12.66
N PRO A 404 0.96 10.68 13.04
CA PRO A 404 0.75 11.94 12.32
C PRO A 404 1.14 11.82 10.83
N LEU A 405 0.32 12.36 9.93
CA LEU A 405 0.64 12.42 8.50
C LEU A 405 1.71 13.50 8.28
N ALA A 406 2.94 13.07 8.05
CA ALA A 406 4.12 13.92 7.94
C ALA A 406 4.28 14.55 6.55
N GLY A 407 3.77 13.93 5.50
CA GLY A 407 3.92 14.42 4.14
C GLY A 407 3.05 13.71 3.11
N VAL A 408 2.85 14.38 1.97
CA VAL A 408 2.12 13.89 0.79
C VAL A 408 3.02 14.06 -0.42
N PHE A 409 3.24 12.97 -1.14
CA PHE A 409 4.15 12.85 -2.28
C PHE A 409 3.38 12.50 -3.54
N GLU A 410 3.87 12.92 -4.70
CA GLU A 410 3.35 12.48 -5.99
C GLU A 410 3.88 11.09 -6.38
N TYR A 411 3.28 10.48 -7.40
CA TYR A 411 3.66 9.15 -7.90
C TYR A 411 5.16 9.03 -8.20
N ALA A 412 5.89 8.16 -7.50
CA ALA A 412 7.35 8.00 -7.66
C ALA A 412 8.20 9.22 -7.23
N GLU A 413 7.63 10.21 -6.54
CA GLU A 413 8.43 11.24 -5.88
C GLU A 413 9.24 10.62 -4.74
N ARG A 414 10.51 11.01 -4.61
CA ARG A 414 11.42 10.46 -3.59
C ARG A 414 10.94 10.86 -2.20
N VAL A 415 10.69 9.86 -1.35
CA VAL A 415 10.35 10.07 0.06
C VAL A 415 11.62 10.39 0.85
N GLY A 416 11.79 11.67 1.18
CA GLY A 416 13.01 12.19 1.83
C GLY A 416 12.89 12.46 3.34
N ILE A 417 11.77 12.07 3.96
CA ILE A 417 11.50 12.33 5.39
C ILE A 417 11.07 11.05 6.12
N PRO A 418 11.39 10.90 7.42
CA PRO A 418 10.82 9.85 8.25
C PRO A 418 9.36 10.15 8.60
N GLY A 419 8.62 9.13 9.05
CA GLY A 419 7.24 9.29 9.49
C GLY A 419 6.21 8.51 8.68
N PHE A 420 4.95 8.70 9.01
CA PHE A 420 3.84 8.23 8.19
C PHE A 420 3.58 9.23 7.07
N VAL A 421 3.68 8.78 5.81
CA VAL A 421 3.50 9.62 4.63
C VAL A 421 2.50 8.98 3.66
N PHE A 422 1.94 9.81 2.80
CA PHE A 422 1.04 9.37 1.73
C PHE A 422 1.70 9.58 0.37
N MET A 423 1.60 8.61 -0.54
CA MET A 423 2.03 8.76 -1.93
C MET A 423 0.82 8.65 -2.86
N ASP A 424 0.70 9.61 -3.77
CA ASP A 424 -0.35 9.61 -4.77
C ASP A 424 -0.12 8.49 -5.79
N THR A 425 -0.84 7.39 -5.63
CA THR A 425 -0.80 6.26 -6.56
C THR A 425 -2.20 5.78 -6.96
N PRO A 426 -2.36 5.18 -8.16
CA PRO A 426 -3.60 4.50 -8.52
C PRO A 426 -3.90 3.31 -7.60
N GLY A 427 -5.15 2.86 -7.53
CA GLY A 427 -5.53 1.63 -6.80
C GLY A 427 -5.21 0.32 -7.52
N TYR A 428 -4.54 0.35 -8.68
CA TYR A 428 -4.17 -0.87 -9.41
C TYR A 428 -2.80 -1.37 -8.92
N ASP A 429 -2.79 -2.55 -8.29
CA ASP A 429 -1.68 -3.07 -7.48
C ASP A 429 -0.27 -2.88 -8.10
N PRO A 430 0.00 -3.35 -9.34
CA PRO A 430 1.34 -3.26 -9.91
C PRO A 430 1.77 -1.81 -10.16
N VAL A 431 0.82 -0.96 -10.55
CA VAL A 431 1.08 0.46 -10.80
C VAL A 431 1.32 1.19 -9.50
N SER A 432 0.51 0.91 -8.47
CA SER A 432 0.67 1.51 -7.14
C SER A 432 2.03 1.22 -6.54
N VAL A 433 2.38 -0.07 -6.49
CA VAL A 433 3.64 -0.53 -5.90
C VAL A 433 4.83 -0.03 -6.69
N THR A 434 4.76 0.02 -8.03
CA THR A 434 5.82 0.61 -8.85
C THR A 434 6.11 2.06 -8.43
N GLY A 435 5.09 2.86 -8.16
CA GLY A 435 5.27 4.23 -7.67
C GLY A 435 5.95 4.27 -6.30
N MET A 436 5.48 3.47 -5.34
CA MET A 436 6.05 3.42 -3.99
C MET A 436 7.50 2.94 -3.96
N VAL A 437 7.84 1.92 -4.74
CA VAL A 437 9.21 1.41 -4.87
C VAL A 437 10.10 2.48 -5.51
N ALA A 438 9.66 3.13 -6.59
CA ALA A 438 10.41 4.22 -7.20
C ALA A 438 10.63 5.40 -6.22
N GLY A 439 9.66 5.67 -5.34
CA GLY A 439 9.81 6.68 -4.29
C GLY A 439 10.70 6.27 -3.10
N GLY A 440 11.13 5.01 -3.03
CA GLY A 440 12.14 4.53 -2.08
C GLY A 440 11.69 3.44 -1.11
N ALA A 441 10.48 2.90 -1.22
CA ALA A 441 10.04 1.79 -0.38
C ALA A 441 10.96 0.57 -0.56
N ASN A 442 11.61 0.10 0.51
CA ASN A 442 12.56 -1.01 0.47
C ASN A 442 12.02 -2.30 1.13
N VAL A 443 10.80 -2.28 1.64
CA VAL A 443 9.99 -3.45 2.03
C VAL A 443 8.50 -3.14 1.82
N LEU A 444 7.69 -4.12 1.45
CA LEU A 444 6.27 -3.93 1.18
C LEU A 444 5.43 -4.91 2.02
N CYS A 445 4.34 -4.41 2.60
CA CYS A 445 3.25 -5.23 3.12
C CYS A 445 2.02 -5.11 2.21
N PHE A 446 1.42 -6.24 1.89
CA PHE A 446 0.33 -6.37 0.94
C PHE A 446 -0.82 -7.15 1.57
N THR A 447 -1.94 -6.48 1.86
CA THR A 447 -3.11 -7.15 2.47
C THR A 447 -4.05 -7.71 1.40
N THR A 448 -4.57 -8.92 1.60
CA THR A 448 -5.54 -9.51 0.67
C THR A 448 -6.53 -10.44 1.36
N GLY A 449 -7.81 -10.28 1.01
CA GLY A 449 -8.90 -11.17 1.42
C GLY A 449 -9.43 -12.05 0.30
N ARG A 450 -8.86 -11.95 -0.90
CA ARG A 450 -9.30 -12.69 -2.09
C ARG A 450 -8.16 -13.42 -2.81
N GLY A 451 -7.00 -13.56 -2.18
CA GLY A 451 -5.90 -14.35 -2.72
C GLY A 451 -5.15 -13.69 -3.88
N SER A 452 -4.91 -12.36 -3.81
CA SER A 452 -4.00 -11.74 -4.78
C SER A 452 -2.59 -12.31 -4.58
N VAL A 453 -2.02 -12.84 -5.66
CA VAL A 453 -0.70 -13.49 -5.69
C VAL A 453 0.44 -12.50 -5.97
N PHE A 454 0.19 -11.20 -5.76
CA PHE A 454 1.14 -10.14 -6.09
C PHE A 454 2.53 -10.37 -5.47
N GLY A 455 3.56 -9.98 -6.21
CA GLY A 455 4.94 -9.85 -5.75
C GLY A 455 5.62 -8.71 -6.49
N CYS A 456 6.78 -8.27 -6.01
CA CYS A 456 7.52 -7.23 -6.70
C CYS A 456 9.03 -7.49 -6.61
N LYS A 457 9.77 -6.93 -7.56
CA LYS A 457 11.22 -6.79 -7.53
C LYS A 457 11.55 -5.31 -7.78
N PRO A 458 12.62 -4.77 -7.15
CA PRO A 458 13.60 -5.45 -6.32
C PRO A 458 13.22 -5.54 -4.82
N VAL A 459 11.98 -5.23 -4.47
CA VAL A 459 11.55 -5.07 -3.07
C VAL A 459 10.78 -6.30 -2.62
N PRO A 460 11.07 -6.90 -1.46
CA PRO A 460 10.30 -8.04 -0.98
C PRO A 460 8.89 -7.60 -0.55
N CYS A 461 7.90 -8.44 -0.87
CA CYS A 461 6.48 -8.19 -0.62
C CYS A 461 5.91 -9.27 0.31
N LEU A 462 5.57 -8.88 1.54
CA LEU A 462 4.89 -9.71 2.54
C LEU A 462 3.38 -9.69 2.32
N LYS A 463 2.80 -10.84 1.99
CA LYS A 463 1.36 -11.02 1.81
C LYS A 463 0.68 -11.40 3.12
N LEU A 464 -0.29 -10.59 3.52
CA LEU A 464 -1.05 -10.72 4.76
C LEU A 464 -2.49 -11.10 4.43
N SER A 465 -2.92 -12.31 4.78
CA SER A 465 -4.31 -12.73 4.56
C SER A 465 -5.25 -12.04 5.56
N THR A 466 -6.47 -11.72 5.14
CA THR A 466 -7.48 -11.12 6.03
C THR A 466 -8.28 -12.16 6.81
N ASN A 467 -8.17 -13.43 6.43
CA ASN A 467 -8.94 -14.51 7.04
C ASN A 467 -8.21 -15.86 6.91
N THR A 468 -8.42 -16.73 7.90
CA THR A 468 -7.71 -18.01 8.05
C THR A 468 -8.06 -18.99 6.94
N ASP A 469 -9.33 -19.07 6.50
CA ASP A 469 -9.72 -19.94 5.38
C ASP A 469 -8.88 -19.66 4.12
N LEU A 470 -8.63 -18.39 3.79
CA LEU A 470 -7.78 -18.01 2.66
C LEU A 470 -6.33 -18.44 2.89
N TYR A 471 -5.79 -18.22 4.10
CA TYR A 471 -4.43 -18.61 4.44
C TYR A 471 -4.21 -20.11 4.30
N GLU A 472 -5.13 -20.93 4.80
CA GLU A 472 -5.06 -22.39 4.73
C GLU A 472 -5.21 -22.91 3.29
N GLN A 473 -6.02 -22.25 2.46
CA GLN A 473 -6.18 -22.62 1.05
C GLN A 473 -5.01 -22.22 0.17
N MET A 474 -4.28 -21.17 0.54
CA MET A 474 -3.22 -20.57 -0.27
C MET A 474 -1.93 -20.38 0.55
N THR A 475 -1.56 -21.37 1.39
CA THR A 475 -0.43 -21.24 2.32
C THR A 475 0.90 -20.99 1.59
N ASP A 476 1.08 -21.54 0.39
CA ASP A 476 2.28 -21.31 -0.43
C ASP A 476 2.34 -19.89 -1.03
N ASP A 477 1.23 -19.16 -1.02
CA ASP A 477 1.10 -17.79 -1.50
C ASP A 477 0.93 -16.77 -0.37
N MET A 478 0.92 -17.16 0.92
CA MET A 478 0.63 -16.24 2.03
C MET A 478 1.72 -16.28 3.10
N ASP A 479 2.20 -15.11 3.51
CA ASP A 479 3.29 -15.03 4.49
C ASP A 479 2.78 -15.01 5.94
N LEU A 480 1.58 -14.46 6.20
CA LEU A 480 1.03 -14.32 7.55
C LEU A 480 -0.51 -14.35 7.56
N ASP A 481 -1.09 -15.07 8.52
CA ASP A 481 -2.53 -15.09 8.78
C ASP A 481 -2.98 -14.02 9.78
N CYS A 482 -3.87 -13.12 9.37
CA CYS A 482 -4.52 -12.15 10.27
C CYS A 482 -5.94 -12.58 10.69
N GLY A 483 -6.42 -13.75 10.23
CA GLY A 483 -7.80 -14.20 10.41
C GLY A 483 -8.21 -14.49 11.85
N GLY A 484 -7.26 -14.89 12.70
CA GLY A 484 -7.50 -15.13 14.12
C GLY A 484 -7.99 -13.90 14.91
N ILE A 485 -7.89 -12.69 14.32
CA ILE A 485 -8.53 -11.49 14.89
C ILE A 485 -10.06 -11.62 14.88
N VAL A 486 -10.63 -12.23 13.84
CA VAL A 486 -12.09 -12.37 13.67
C VAL A 486 -12.67 -13.35 14.67
N ASP A 487 -11.99 -14.46 14.92
CA ASP A 487 -12.45 -15.48 15.86
C ASP A 487 -12.06 -15.19 17.32
N GLY A 488 -11.33 -14.10 17.57
CA GLY A 488 -10.93 -13.65 18.90
C GLY A 488 -9.80 -14.48 19.52
N SER A 489 -9.09 -15.30 18.74
CA SER A 489 -7.92 -16.06 19.21
C SER A 489 -6.66 -15.20 19.40
N VAL A 490 -6.58 -14.06 18.71
CA VAL A 490 -5.50 -13.07 18.82
C VAL A 490 -6.05 -11.65 18.71
N THR A 491 -5.34 -10.67 19.28
CA THR A 491 -5.72 -9.26 19.16
C THR A 491 -5.07 -8.60 17.94
N VAL A 492 -5.59 -7.42 17.56
CA VAL A 492 -5.01 -6.59 16.50
C VAL A 492 -3.56 -6.20 16.84
N GLU A 493 -3.28 -5.88 18.10
CA GLU A 493 -1.95 -5.48 18.57
C GLU A 493 -0.96 -6.64 18.53
N GLU A 494 -1.39 -7.84 18.89
CA GLU A 494 -0.56 -9.05 18.81
C GLU A 494 -0.19 -9.38 17.36
N VAL A 495 -1.15 -9.33 16.44
CA VAL A 495 -0.88 -9.54 15.02
C VAL A 495 -0.05 -8.40 14.45
N GLY A 496 -0.29 -7.15 14.86
CA GLY A 496 0.52 -6.01 14.48
C GLY A 496 1.98 -6.14 14.90
N ARG A 497 2.23 -6.69 16.09
CA ARG A 497 3.59 -7.01 16.53
C ARG A 497 4.21 -8.12 15.66
N ARG A 498 3.47 -9.16 15.32
CA ARG A 498 3.93 -10.23 14.41
C ARG A 498 4.28 -9.69 13.02
N ILE A 499 3.47 -8.77 12.48
CA ILE A 499 3.73 -8.11 11.20
C ILE A 499 5.01 -7.28 11.29
N TYR A 500 5.21 -6.51 12.37
CA TYR A 500 6.44 -5.74 12.58
C TYR A 500 7.68 -6.64 12.58
N ASP A 501 7.67 -7.72 13.36
CA ASP A 501 8.80 -8.65 13.44
C ASP A 501 9.03 -9.34 12.06
N ALA A 502 7.95 -9.71 11.36
CA ALA A 502 8.01 -10.29 10.03
C ALA A 502 8.61 -9.33 8.99
N VAL A 503 8.29 -8.03 9.04
CA VAL A 503 8.89 -6.97 8.21
C VAL A 503 10.40 -6.94 8.42
N LEU A 504 10.85 -6.97 9.68
CA LEU A 504 12.29 -6.93 9.97
C LEU A 504 13.00 -8.21 9.52
N ASP A 505 12.39 -9.39 9.70
CA ASP A 505 12.93 -10.65 9.21
C ASP A 505 13.07 -10.66 7.69
N THR A 506 12.04 -10.16 6.99
CA THR A 506 12.04 -10.04 5.53
C THR A 506 13.12 -9.07 5.06
N ALA A 507 13.21 -7.89 5.69
CA ALA A 507 14.27 -6.93 5.42
C ALA A 507 15.68 -7.52 5.66
N SER A 508 15.79 -8.42 6.64
CA SER A 508 17.01 -9.14 7.02
C SER A 508 17.37 -10.31 6.10
N GLY A 509 16.54 -10.60 5.09
CA GLY A 509 16.82 -11.60 4.05
C GLY A 509 15.96 -12.85 4.09
N ARG A 510 14.97 -12.95 5.00
CA ARG A 510 13.93 -13.97 4.86
C ARG A 510 13.16 -13.72 3.56
N GLN A 511 13.09 -14.73 2.70
CA GLN A 511 12.34 -14.65 1.45
C GLN A 511 10.84 -14.72 1.73
N THR A 512 10.06 -13.93 1.02
CA THR A 512 8.59 -14.01 1.05
C THR A 512 8.07 -15.08 0.09
N ALA A 513 6.82 -15.48 0.25
CA ALA A 513 6.16 -16.44 -0.65
C ALA A 513 6.29 -16.05 -2.13
N SER A 514 6.10 -14.77 -2.47
CA SER A 514 6.28 -14.28 -3.86
C SER A 514 7.71 -14.42 -4.36
N GLU A 515 8.71 -14.21 -3.52
CA GLU A 515 10.12 -14.33 -3.92
C GLU A 515 10.49 -15.79 -4.20
N LEU A 516 10.00 -16.72 -3.37
CA LEU A 516 10.18 -18.16 -3.58
C LEU A 516 9.54 -18.65 -4.88
N LEU A 517 8.39 -18.07 -5.25
CA LEU A 517 7.68 -18.34 -6.50
C LEU A 517 8.23 -17.56 -7.71
N GLY A 518 9.16 -16.62 -7.49
CA GLY A 518 9.80 -15.83 -8.54
C GLY A 518 8.98 -14.66 -9.09
N PHE A 519 7.90 -14.24 -8.41
CA PHE A 519 7.11 -13.07 -8.79
C PHE A 519 7.93 -11.77 -8.76
N GLY A 520 7.54 -10.79 -9.57
CA GLY A 520 8.07 -9.43 -9.56
C GLY A 520 8.59 -8.93 -10.90
N ASP A 521 8.79 -9.80 -11.90
CA ASP A 521 9.28 -9.42 -13.23
C ASP A 521 8.20 -8.78 -14.11
N ASN A 522 6.93 -9.19 -13.93
CA ASN A 522 5.79 -8.68 -14.69
C ASN A 522 5.07 -7.53 -13.97
N GLU A 523 5.35 -7.36 -12.68
CA GLU A 523 4.66 -6.44 -11.78
C GLU A 523 5.28 -5.04 -11.76
N PHE A 524 6.43 -4.84 -12.41
CA PHE A 524 6.94 -3.51 -12.73
C PHE A 524 6.08 -2.87 -13.83
N ALA A 525 5.23 -1.94 -13.43
CA ALA A 525 4.23 -1.31 -14.29
C ALA A 525 4.18 0.20 -14.02
N PRO A 526 5.04 1.02 -14.66
CA PRO A 526 4.94 2.48 -14.56
C PRO A 526 3.55 2.96 -14.97
N TRP A 527 3.00 3.92 -14.22
CA TRP A 527 1.72 4.52 -14.57
C TRP A 527 1.81 5.22 -15.94
N GLN A 528 0.81 5.00 -16.78
CA GLN A 528 0.72 5.63 -18.10
C GLN A 528 -0.33 6.73 -18.05
N LEU A 529 0.12 7.97 -18.19
CA LEU A 529 -0.75 9.15 -18.23
C LEU A 529 -0.66 9.80 -19.61
N GLY A 530 -1.81 10.20 -20.15
CA GLY A 530 -1.91 10.89 -21.43
C GLY A 530 -2.11 9.97 -22.63
N ALA A 531 -2.20 10.58 -23.81
CA ALA A 531 -2.41 9.87 -25.07
C ALA A 531 -1.12 9.20 -25.56
N VAL A 532 -1.29 8.08 -26.27
CA VAL A 532 -0.24 7.41 -27.05
C VAL A 532 -0.58 7.59 -28.53
N MET A 533 0.36 8.12 -29.30
CA MET A 533 0.19 8.43 -30.74
C MET A 533 0.73 7.34 -31.65
#